data_AF-A0A1J3EPV4-F1
#
_entry.id   AF-A0A1J3EPV4-F1
#
_cell.length_a   1.000
_cell.length_b   1.000
_cell.length_c   1.000
_cell.angle_alpha   90.00
_cell.angle_beta   90.00
_cell.angle_gamma   90.00
#
_symmetry.space_group_name_H-M   'P 1'
#
loop_
_entity.id
_entity.type
_entity.pdbx_description
1 polymer ?
#
loop_
_entity_poly.entity_id
_entity_poly.type
_entity_poly.pdbx_seq_one_letter_code
_entity_poly.pdbx_strand_id
1 'polypeptide(L)'
;KQLAVLDLSESGIRRVQSFFWKRVDKNLKVVNMRGCHSLESIPDLSNHKALEKLVFEQCKLLVKVPRSVGNLRALLHLDFSYCSNLSEFLVDVSELKSLEKLFLS
;
A
#
# COMPACT_ATOMS: atom_id res chain seq x y z
N LYS A 1 -8.61 6.71 -19.78
CA LYS A 1 -7.58 6.02 -18.98
C LYS A 1 -8.27 5.00 -18.10
N GLN A 2 -8.24 3.71 -18.41
CA GLN A 2 -8.70 2.69 -17.46
C GLN A 2 -7.65 2.59 -16.34
N LEU A 3 -8.07 2.84 -15.11
CA LEU A 3 -7.25 2.57 -13.93
C LEU A 3 -7.24 1.05 -13.73
N ALA A 4 -6.06 0.43 -13.75
CA ALA A 4 -5.93 -0.93 -13.26
C ALA A 4 -6.04 -0.88 -11.72
N VAL A 5 -7.19 -1.26 -11.19
CA VAL A 5 -7.54 -1.21 -9.76
C VAL A 5 -7.60 -2.63 -9.22
N LEU A 6 -6.92 -2.87 -8.11
CA LEU A 6 -7.12 -4.04 -7.26
C LEU A 6 -7.79 -3.57 -5.98
N ASP A 7 -9.05 -3.93 -5.81
CA ASP A 7 -9.81 -3.62 -4.62
C ASP A 7 -10.03 -4.90 -3.79
N LEU A 8 -9.52 -4.87 -2.56
CA LEU A 8 -9.66 -5.90 -1.54
C LEU A 8 -10.21 -5.31 -0.24
N SER A 9 -10.81 -4.12 -0.31
CA SER A 9 -11.32 -3.43 0.86
C SER A 9 -12.35 -4.26 1.63
N GLU A 10 -12.34 -4.09 2.95
CA GLU A 10 -13.19 -4.81 3.91
C GLU A 10 -13.04 -6.35 3.86
N SER A 11 -11.96 -6.87 3.26
CA SER A 11 -11.71 -8.30 3.21
C SER A 11 -11.03 -8.81 4.48
N GLY A 12 -11.24 -10.09 4.79
CA GLY A 12 -10.56 -10.79 5.90
C GLY A 12 -9.10 -11.14 5.63
N ILE A 13 -8.44 -10.46 4.68
CA ILE A 13 -7.11 -10.82 4.24
C ILE A 13 -6.08 -10.52 5.32
N ARG A 14 -5.29 -11.54 5.68
CA ARG A 14 -4.24 -11.43 6.71
C ARG A 14 -2.88 -11.13 6.12
N ARG A 15 -2.54 -11.89 5.09
CA ARG A 15 -1.26 -11.86 4.39
C ARG A 15 -1.51 -12.14 2.92
N VAL A 16 -0.92 -11.33 2.05
CA VAL A 16 -0.90 -11.59 0.62
C VAL A 16 0.51 -12.01 0.24
N GLN A 17 0.67 -13.30 -0.09
CA GLN A 17 1.98 -13.86 -0.41
C GLN A 17 2.63 -13.11 -1.59
N SER A 18 3.93 -12.86 -1.51
CA SER A 18 4.66 -12.09 -2.54
C SER A 18 4.54 -12.70 -3.94
N PHE A 19 4.38 -14.03 -4.04
CA PHE A 19 4.15 -14.72 -5.30
C PHE A 19 2.85 -14.31 -6.00
N PHE A 20 1.80 -13.99 -5.24
CA PHE A 20 0.54 -13.49 -5.82
C PHE A 20 0.80 -12.16 -6.54
N TRP A 21 1.51 -11.24 -5.89
CA TRP A 21 1.85 -9.93 -6.45
C TRP A 21 2.74 -10.00 -7.68
N LYS A 22 3.58 -11.04 -7.80
CA LYS A 22 4.36 -11.25 -9.03
C LYS A 22 3.49 -11.53 -10.27
N ARG A 23 2.25 -12.00 -10.06
CA ARG A 23 1.29 -12.30 -11.13
C ARG A 23 0.31 -11.17 -11.39
N VAL A 24 0.25 -10.18 -10.50
CA VAL A 24 -0.55 -8.98 -10.69
C VAL A 24 0.09 -8.11 -11.78
N ASP A 25 -0.75 -7.47 -12.60
CA ASP A 25 -0.29 -6.66 -13.73
C ASP A 25 0.62 -5.53 -13.26
N LYS A 26 1.79 -5.34 -13.91
CA LYS A 26 2.74 -4.28 -13.58
C LYS A 26 2.20 -2.87 -13.84
N ASN A 27 1.15 -2.76 -14.65
CA ASN A 27 0.42 -1.52 -14.94
C ASN A 27 -0.61 -1.17 -13.86
N LEU A 28 -0.71 -1.95 -12.78
CA LEU A 28 -1.57 -1.65 -11.64
C LEU A 28 -1.34 -0.23 -11.14
N LYS A 29 -2.44 0.53 -11.03
CA LYS A 29 -2.45 1.95 -10.64
C LYS A 29 -2.91 2.14 -9.20
N VAL A 30 -3.84 1.32 -8.74
CA VAL A 30 -4.47 1.47 -7.43
C VAL A 30 -4.52 0.14 -6.71
N VAL A 31 -4.10 0.13 -5.44
CA VAL A 31 -4.40 -0.93 -4.48
C VAL A 31 -5.23 -0.34 -3.35
N ASN A 32 -6.43 -0.88 -3.17
CA ASN A 32 -7.32 -0.52 -2.07
C ASN A 32 -7.44 -1.70 -1.08
N MET A 33 -6.95 -1.48 0.14
CA MET A 33 -6.99 -2.41 1.28
C MET A 33 -7.71 -1.77 2.47
N ARG A 34 -8.51 -0.72 2.26
CA ARG A 34 -9.26 -0.04 3.32
C ARG A 34 -10.07 -1.05 4.13
N GLY A 35 -10.04 -0.97 5.45
CA GLY A 35 -10.85 -1.84 6.32
C GLY A 35 -10.39 -3.29 6.40
N CYS A 36 -9.23 -3.66 5.84
CA CYS A 36 -8.62 -4.98 6.06
C CYS A 36 -8.07 -5.08 7.48
N HIS A 37 -8.95 -5.17 8.48
CA HIS A 37 -8.59 -5.13 9.90
C HIS A 37 -7.63 -6.24 10.32
N SER A 38 -7.63 -7.37 9.58
CA SER A 38 -6.75 -8.51 9.85
C SER A 38 -5.39 -8.44 9.12
N LEU A 39 -5.13 -7.42 8.30
CA LEU A 39 -3.90 -7.30 7.52
C LEU A 39 -2.70 -7.05 8.44
N GLU A 40 -1.73 -7.95 8.41
CA GLU A 40 -0.55 -7.89 9.28
C GLU A 40 0.67 -7.27 8.58
N SER A 41 0.74 -7.34 7.25
CA SER A 41 1.89 -6.84 6.49
C SER A 41 1.54 -6.33 5.10
N ILE A 42 2.26 -5.29 4.67
CA ILE A 42 2.23 -4.82 3.29
C ILE A 42 3.08 -5.77 2.44
N PRO A 43 2.56 -6.27 1.31
CA PRO A 43 3.31 -7.11 0.40
C PRO A 43 4.45 -6.35 -0.31
N ASP A 44 5.39 -7.07 -0.91
CA ASP A 44 6.40 -6.42 -1.75
C ASP A 44 5.78 -5.90 -3.06
N LEU A 45 5.68 -4.59 -3.17
CA LEU A 45 5.15 -3.86 -4.33
C LEU A 45 6.26 -3.36 -5.26
N SER A 46 7.52 -3.74 -5.06
CA SER A 46 8.69 -3.22 -5.78
C SER A 46 8.58 -3.26 -7.31
N ASN A 47 7.85 -4.23 -7.87
CA ASN A 47 7.65 -4.40 -9.32
C ASN A 47 6.50 -3.58 -9.92
N HIS A 48 5.65 -2.95 -9.11
CA HIS A 48 4.47 -2.20 -9.56
C HIS A 48 4.78 -0.71 -9.65
N LYS A 49 5.75 -0.36 -10.50
CA LYS A 49 6.27 1.02 -10.62
C LYS A 49 5.23 2.03 -11.12
N ALA A 50 4.13 1.55 -11.70
CA ALA A 50 3.03 2.38 -12.18
C ALA A 50 2.03 2.78 -11.08
N LEU A 51 2.18 2.28 -9.85
CA LEU A 51 1.25 2.57 -8.74
C LEU A 51 1.20 4.07 -8.42
N GLU A 52 -0.02 4.59 -8.39
CA GLU A 52 -0.33 5.99 -8.11
C GLU A 52 -1.06 6.14 -6.77
N LYS A 53 -1.78 5.11 -6.31
CA LYS A 53 -2.54 5.17 -5.05
C LYS A 53 -2.48 3.87 -4.24
N LEU A 54 -2.20 4.02 -2.95
CA LEU A 54 -2.24 2.97 -1.94
C LEU A 54 -3.15 3.42 -0.79
N VAL A 55 -4.15 2.60 -0.45
CA VAL A 55 -5.06 2.84 0.68
C VAL A 55 -5.02 1.65 1.63
N PHE A 56 -4.58 1.90 2.87
CA PHE A 56 -4.55 0.96 3.98
C PHE A 56 -5.35 1.48 5.18
N GLU A 57 -6.15 2.52 4.99
CA GLU A 57 -6.99 3.12 6.03
C GLU A 57 -7.74 2.04 6.85
N GLN A 58 -7.73 2.15 8.18
CA GLN A 58 -8.32 1.20 9.12
C GLN A 58 -7.71 -0.22 9.16
N CYS A 59 -6.49 -0.44 8.64
CA CYS A 59 -5.76 -1.70 8.82
C CYS A 59 -5.15 -1.80 10.23
N LYS A 60 -5.99 -2.14 11.21
CA LYS A 60 -5.66 -2.09 12.66
C LYS A 60 -4.53 -3.02 13.10
N LEU A 61 -4.29 -4.15 12.42
CA LEU A 61 -3.19 -5.06 12.75
C LEU A 61 -1.90 -4.77 11.97
N LEU A 62 -1.89 -3.77 11.10
CA LEU A 62 -0.70 -3.43 10.34
C LEU A 62 0.30 -2.70 11.24
N VAL A 63 1.50 -3.28 11.41
CA VAL A 63 2.53 -2.73 12.33
C VAL A 63 3.59 -1.92 11.59
N LYS A 64 3.86 -2.27 10.33
CA LYS A 64 5.05 -1.83 9.61
C LYS A 64 4.79 -1.47 8.15
N VAL A 65 5.39 -0.37 7.71
CA VAL A 65 5.53 0.00 6.30
C VAL A 65 6.93 -0.40 5.80
N PRO A 66 7.06 -1.29 4.80
CA PRO A 66 8.35 -1.73 4.31
C PRO A 66 9.03 -0.65 3.46
N ARG A 67 10.36 -0.60 3.50
CA ARG A 67 11.21 0.33 2.70
C ARG A 67 10.86 0.34 1.21
N SER A 68 10.40 -0.79 0.66
CA SER A 68 10.05 -0.91 -0.76
C SER A 68 8.92 0.02 -1.19
N VAL A 69 8.06 0.50 -0.27
CA VAL A 69 7.07 1.53 -0.56
C VAL A 69 7.75 2.83 -1.01
N GLY A 70 8.90 3.18 -0.42
CA GLY A 70 9.70 4.35 -0.83
C GLY A 70 10.21 4.29 -2.27
N ASN A 71 10.23 3.10 -2.89
CA ASN A 71 10.66 2.92 -4.28
C ASN A 71 9.52 3.11 -5.31
N LEU A 72 8.33 3.51 -4.87
CA LEU A 72 7.15 3.76 -5.70
C LEU A 72 7.14 5.23 -6.16
N ARG A 73 7.98 5.56 -7.14
CA ARG A 73 8.20 6.94 -7.58
C ARG A 73 6.98 7.62 -8.22
N ALA A 74 6.01 6.84 -8.71
CA ALA A 74 4.76 7.36 -9.28
C ALA A 74 3.64 7.53 -8.24
N LEU A 75 3.89 7.20 -6.98
CA LEU A 75 2.86 7.22 -5.93
C LEU A 75 2.46 8.67 -5.64
N LEU A 76 1.17 8.97 -5.85
CA LEU A 76 0.56 10.28 -5.60
C LEU A 76 -0.12 10.32 -4.22
N HIS A 77 -0.65 9.18 -3.77
CA HIS A 77 -1.49 9.08 -2.58
C HIS A 77 -1.16 7.85 -1.76
N LEU A 78 -0.83 8.06 -0.48
CA LEU A 78 -0.55 7.03 0.50
C LEU A 78 -1.35 7.27 1.78
N ASP A 79 -2.24 6.33 2.11
CA ASP A 79 -3.16 6.48 3.24
C ASP A 79 -3.03 5.33 4.23
N PHE A 80 -2.67 5.67 5.47
CA PHE A 80 -2.62 4.83 6.65
C PHE A 80 -3.44 5.40 7.80
N SER A 81 -4.45 6.23 7.55
CA SER A 81 -5.30 6.76 8.62
C SER A 81 -6.00 5.63 9.39
N TYR A 82 -6.11 5.79 10.71
CA TYR A 82 -6.76 4.82 11.61
C TYR A 82 -6.12 3.41 11.66
N CYS A 83 -4.88 3.25 11.23
CA CYS A 83 -4.01 2.10 11.48
C CYS A 83 -3.38 2.18 12.88
N SER A 84 -4.16 1.89 13.91
CA SER A 84 -3.78 2.11 15.32
C SER A 84 -2.51 1.40 15.81
N ASN A 85 -2.10 0.30 15.17
CA ASN A 85 -0.89 -0.44 15.56
C ASN A 85 0.35 -0.10 14.71
N LEU A 86 0.23 0.82 13.75
CA LEU A 86 1.33 1.17 12.87
C LEU A 86 2.38 1.97 13.66
N SER A 87 3.51 1.33 13.95
CA SER A 87 4.60 1.90 14.76
C SER A 87 5.92 2.00 14.00
N GLU A 88 6.10 1.22 12.92
CA GLU A 88 7.32 1.21 12.12
C GLU A 88 7.08 1.79 10.72
N PHE A 89 7.39 3.07 10.53
CA PHE A 89 7.38 3.72 9.22
C PHE A 89 8.80 3.81 8.65
N LEU A 90 9.24 2.80 7.91
CA LEU A 90 10.62 2.70 7.39
C LEU A 90 10.81 3.34 6.01
N VAL A 91 9.91 4.22 5.58
CA VAL A 91 9.96 4.84 4.26
C VAL A 91 10.66 6.20 4.37
N ASP A 92 11.69 6.40 3.56
CA ASP A 92 12.20 7.74 3.30
C ASP A 92 11.21 8.46 2.36
N VAL A 93 10.38 9.32 2.93
CA VAL A 93 9.36 10.07 2.17
C VAL A 93 9.98 10.99 1.12
N SER A 94 11.25 11.38 1.28
CA SER A 94 11.93 12.22 0.28
C SER A 94 12.13 11.47 -1.05
N GLU A 95 12.11 10.13 -1.05
CA GLU A 95 12.22 9.31 -2.26
C GLU A 95 10.91 9.16 -3.02
N LEU A 96 9.77 9.49 -2.39
CA LEU A 96 8.45 9.51 -3.02
C LEU A 96 8.23 10.81 -3.82
N LYS A 97 8.97 10.97 -4.93
CA LYS A 97 9.08 12.23 -5.69
C LYS A 97 7.75 12.79 -6.23
N SER A 98 6.72 11.97 -6.39
CA SER A 98 5.40 12.38 -6.89
C SER A 98 4.33 12.44 -5.81
N LEU A 99 4.67 12.23 -4.54
CA LEU A 99 3.67 12.17 -3.47
C LEU A 99 3.01 13.53 -3.25
N GLU A 100 1.69 13.56 -3.38
CA GLU A 100 0.87 14.74 -3.14
C GLU A 100 0.11 14.65 -1.81
N LYS A 101 -0.26 13.43 -1.42
CA LYS A 101 -1.10 13.17 -0.24
C LYS A 101 -0.52 12.04 0.59
N LEU A 102 -0.23 12.36 1.85
CA LEU A 102 0.21 11.42 2.87
C LEU A 102 -0.71 11.54 4.08
N PHE A 103 -1.35 10.43 4.44
CA PHE A 103 -2.15 10.32 5.65
C PHE A 103 -1.56 9.24 6.54
N LEU A 104 -1.26 9.60 7.78
CA LEU A 104 -0.72 8.70 8.80
C LEU A 104 -1.72 8.60 9.96
N SER A 105 -1.55 7.59 10.81
CA SER A 105 -2.29 7.45 12.08
C SER A 105 -1.71 8.31 13.19
#